data_AF-A0A2W5ZSP0-F1
#
_entry.id   AF-A0A2W5ZSP0-F1
#
_cell.length_a   1.000
_cell.length_b   1.000
_cell.length_c   1.000
_cell.angle_alpha   90.00
_cell.angle_beta   90.00
_cell.angle_gamma   90.00
#
_symmetry.space_group_name_H-M   'P 1'
#
loop_
_entity.id
_entity.type
_entity.pdbx_description
1 polymer ?
#
loop_
_entity_poly.entity_id
_entity_poly.type
_entity_poly.pdbx_seq_one_letter_code
_entity_poly.pdbx_strand_id
1 'polypeptide(L)'
;MARAGVGLIGVSYDSREVLRDFAGARGIKFPLLSDEGSRVIDELGLLDRELEPHQAAFGIKTSEHQQGVAYPAVFILDESGTVSQKRIQENYRAREGACQLLEAVTGGANLETSGSVQELDAPHVRVRTYTDSDRYVRWERTRLHVELDIDPGWHVYGRPTPKGYTPLLVEIDAEEGLAVGQSEYPPVRPFRVEGLDEAFNVSEGRLHVLLPFALNVAAETGERTLTVRISWQACSESECLMPAMNVIQIALQEAPPG
;
A
#
# COMPACT_ATOMS: atom_id res chain seq x y z
N MET A 1 -12.77 -9.87 5.43
CA MET A 1 -13.76 -10.20 4.38
C MET A 1 -15.09 -10.64 4.99
N ALA A 2 -15.19 -11.85 5.59
CA ALA A 2 -16.47 -12.37 6.08
C ALA A 2 -17.22 -11.47 7.09
N ARG A 3 -16.51 -10.86 8.05
CA ARG A 3 -17.11 -9.89 9.00
C ARG A 3 -17.69 -8.65 8.33
N ALA A 4 -17.19 -8.28 7.16
CA ALA A 4 -17.69 -7.16 6.37
C ALA A 4 -18.81 -7.58 5.39
N GLY A 5 -19.34 -8.81 5.50
CA GLY A 5 -20.36 -9.34 4.58
C GLY A 5 -19.81 -9.76 3.21
N VAL A 6 -18.49 -9.80 3.04
CA VAL A 6 -17.84 -10.07 1.75
C VAL A 6 -17.45 -11.54 1.64
N GLY A 7 -17.95 -12.20 0.59
CA GLY A 7 -17.49 -13.53 0.17
C GLY A 7 -16.19 -13.45 -0.62
N LEU A 8 -15.22 -14.28 -0.26
CA LEU A 8 -13.98 -14.47 -1.05
C LEU A 8 -14.07 -15.82 -1.77
N ILE A 9 -13.64 -15.87 -3.03
CA ILE A 9 -13.54 -17.10 -3.81
C ILE A 9 -12.19 -17.08 -4.52
N GLY A 10 -11.42 -18.16 -4.41
CA GLY A 10 -10.20 -18.35 -5.22
C GLY A 10 -10.52 -19.13 -6.49
N VAL A 11 -9.82 -18.83 -7.58
CA VAL A 11 -9.87 -19.59 -8.83
C VAL A 11 -8.45 -20.03 -9.17
N SER A 12 -8.26 -21.31 -9.50
CA SER A 12 -6.97 -21.85 -9.94
C SER A 12 -7.16 -22.81 -11.10
N TYR A 13 -6.12 -22.98 -11.92
CA TYR A 13 -6.06 -23.98 -12.98
C TYR A 13 -5.86 -25.42 -12.45
N ASP A 14 -5.66 -25.59 -11.13
CA ASP A 14 -5.49 -26.90 -10.51
C ASP A 14 -6.80 -27.70 -10.47
N SER A 15 -6.68 -29.04 -10.41
CA SER A 15 -7.84 -29.93 -10.28
C SER A 15 -8.52 -29.77 -8.92
N ARG A 16 -9.77 -30.26 -8.82
CA ARG A 16 -10.54 -30.21 -7.57
C ARG A 16 -9.87 -30.99 -6.44
N GLU A 17 -9.23 -32.13 -6.74
CA GLU A 17 -8.49 -32.90 -5.74
C GLU A 17 -7.31 -32.11 -5.20
N VAL A 18 -6.51 -31.50 -6.08
CA VAL A 18 -5.35 -30.68 -5.68
C VAL A 18 -5.78 -29.50 -4.82
N LEU A 19 -6.85 -28.79 -5.22
CA LEU A 19 -7.36 -27.65 -4.45
C LEU A 19 -7.92 -28.05 -3.09
N ARG A 20 -8.62 -29.20 -3.00
CA ARG A 20 -9.10 -29.73 -1.73
C ARG A 20 -7.94 -30.03 -0.78
N ASP A 21 -6.93 -30.73 -1.28
CA ASP A 21 -5.80 -31.15 -0.47
C ASP A 21 -4.95 -29.94 -0.03
N PHE A 22 -4.75 -28.97 -0.94
CA PHE A 22 -4.12 -27.69 -0.64
C PHE A 22 -4.89 -26.88 0.41
N ALA A 23 -6.21 -26.74 0.26
CA ALA A 23 -7.05 -26.04 1.22
C ALA A 23 -7.02 -26.70 2.60
N GLY A 24 -7.00 -28.04 2.65
CA GLY A 24 -6.85 -28.80 3.88
C GLY A 24 -5.50 -28.54 4.56
N ALA A 25 -4.40 -28.60 3.79
CA ALA A 25 -3.05 -28.40 4.30
C ALA A 25 -2.80 -26.96 4.80
N ARG A 26 -3.38 -25.96 4.13
CA ARG A 26 -3.20 -24.53 4.46
C ARG A 26 -4.32 -23.95 5.33
N GLY A 27 -5.33 -24.76 5.67
CA GLY A 27 -6.46 -24.32 6.48
C GLY A 27 -7.36 -23.28 5.81
N ILE A 28 -7.37 -23.21 4.47
CA ILE A 28 -8.19 -22.26 3.69
C ILE A 28 -9.67 -22.56 3.93
N LYS A 29 -10.44 -21.52 4.26
CA LYS A 29 -11.87 -21.63 4.61
C LYS A 29 -12.82 -21.06 3.56
N PHE A 30 -12.30 -20.35 2.57
CA PHE A 30 -13.09 -19.82 1.48
C PHE A 30 -13.12 -20.80 0.29
N PRO A 31 -14.17 -20.80 -0.55
CA PRO A 31 -14.25 -21.69 -1.70
C PRO A 31 -13.11 -21.50 -2.69
N LEU A 32 -12.57 -22.60 -3.22
CA LEU A 32 -11.64 -22.63 -4.34
C LEU A 32 -12.33 -23.30 -5.54
N LEU A 33 -12.41 -22.59 -6.65
CA LEU A 33 -12.96 -23.08 -7.92
C LEU A 33 -11.82 -23.58 -8.81
N SER A 34 -11.97 -24.79 -9.31
CA SER A 34 -11.08 -25.38 -10.30
C SER A 34 -11.47 -24.92 -11.70
N ASP A 35 -10.51 -24.38 -12.42
CA ASP A 35 -10.53 -24.11 -13.86
C ASP A 35 -9.50 -25.01 -14.54
N GLU A 36 -9.59 -26.33 -14.31
CA GLU A 36 -8.67 -27.31 -14.88
C GLU A 36 -8.58 -27.18 -16.41
N GLY A 37 -7.36 -26.97 -16.91
CA GLY A 37 -7.12 -26.64 -18.33
C GLY A 37 -7.22 -25.14 -18.67
N SER A 38 -7.38 -24.27 -17.68
CA SER A 38 -7.35 -22.80 -17.78
C SER A 38 -8.36 -22.21 -18.77
N ARG A 39 -9.54 -22.83 -18.92
CA ARG A 39 -10.54 -22.40 -19.90
C ARG A 39 -11.08 -21.01 -19.61
N VAL A 40 -11.50 -20.77 -18.37
CA VAL A 40 -12.05 -19.48 -17.95
C VAL A 40 -10.95 -18.42 -17.91
N ILE A 41 -9.76 -18.78 -17.41
CA ILE A 41 -8.58 -17.90 -17.40
C ILE A 41 -8.24 -17.43 -18.83
N ASP A 42 -8.30 -18.32 -19.82
CA ASP A 42 -8.03 -17.98 -21.22
C ASP A 42 -9.17 -17.16 -21.85
N GLU A 43 -10.43 -17.55 -21.64
CA GLU A 43 -11.61 -16.81 -22.15
C GLU A 43 -11.68 -15.37 -21.61
N LEU A 44 -11.20 -15.14 -20.37
CA LEU A 44 -11.10 -13.81 -19.78
C LEU A 44 -9.84 -13.03 -20.22
N GLY A 45 -8.96 -13.63 -21.02
CA GLY A 45 -7.71 -13.02 -21.47
C GLY A 45 -6.70 -12.78 -20.33
N LEU A 46 -6.79 -13.58 -19.26
CA LEU A 46 -5.93 -13.44 -18.08
C LEU A 46 -4.64 -14.22 -18.19
N LEU A 47 -4.51 -15.12 -19.16
CA LEU A 47 -3.27 -15.85 -19.39
C LEU A 47 -2.18 -14.89 -19.88
N ASP A 48 -1.04 -14.81 -19.19
CA ASP A 48 0.08 -14.00 -19.63
C ASP A 48 0.85 -14.72 -20.74
N ARG A 49 0.53 -14.35 -21.98
CA ARG A 49 1.17 -14.89 -23.20
C ARG A 49 2.52 -14.22 -23.51
N GLU A 50 2.86 -13.13 -22.82
CA GLU A 50 4.10 -12.36 -23.00
C GLU A 50 4.92 -12.33 -21.69
N LEU A 51 4.85 -13.42 -20.93
CA LEU A 51 5.45 -13.56 -19.61
C LEU A 51 6.94 -13.23 -19.58
N GLU A 52 7.70 -13.67 -20.57
CA GLU A 52 9.15 -13.39 -20.64
C GLU A 52 9.45 -11.89 -20.78
N PRO A 53 8.89 -11.16 -21.78
CA PRO A 53 8.94 -9.70 -21.81
C PRO A 53 8.51 -9.01 -20.51
N HIS A 54 7.38 -9.43 -19.92
CA HIS A 54 6.87 -8.82 -18.70
C HIS A 54 7.80 -9.04 -17.51
N GLN A 55 8.28 -10.26 -17.29
CA GLN A 55 9.24 -10.55 -16.23
C GLN A 55 10.57 -9.83 -16.43
N ALA A 56 11.06 -9.77 -17.67
CA ALA A 56 12.29 -9.05 -18.01
C ALA A 56 12.19 -7.55 -17.72
N ALA A 57 11.02 -6.92 -17.94
CA ALA A 57 10.78 -5.52 -17.58
C ALA A 57 10.95 -5.24 -16.08
N PHE A 58 10.79 -6.26 -15.23
CA PHE A 58 11.02 -6.20 -13.78
C PHE A 58 12.34 -6.85 -13.33
N GLY A 59 13.25 -7.17 -14.27
CA GLY A 59 14.54 -7.79 -13.97
C GLY A 59 14.46 -9.23 -13.46
N ILE A 60 13.33 -9.91 -13.71
CA ILE A 60 13.08 -11.28 -13.26
C ILE A 60 13.42 -12.25 -14.39
N LYS A 61 14.17 -13.31 -14.08
CA LYS A 61 14.39 -14.44 -15.00
C LYS A 61 13.23 -15.41 -14.92
N THR A 62 12.55 -15.62 -16.05
CA THR A 62 11.51 -16.64 -16.20
C THR A 62 12.15 -18.04 -16.15
N SER A 63 11.58 -18.92 -15.33
CA SER A 63 11.88 -20.35 -15.33
C SER A 63 10.82 -21.11 -16.14
N GLU A 64 11.17 -22.28 -16.70
CA GLU A 64 10.22 -23.10 -17.48
C GLU A 64 8.93 -23.42 -16.70
N HIS A 65 9.01 -23.59 -15.39
CA HIS A 65 7.85 -23.87 -14.52
C HIS A 65 6.89 -22.68 -14.36
N GLN A 66 7.26 -21.49 -14.82
CA GLN A 66 6.40 -20.30 -14.76
C GLN A 66 5.65 -20.05 -16.08
N GLN A 67 5.94 -20.78 -17.14
CA GLN A 67 5.23 -20.66 -18.41
C GLN A 67 3.73 -20.98 -18.21
N GLY A 68 2.84 -20.13 -18.72
CA GLY A 68 1.39 -20.29 -18.58
C GLY A 68 0.78 -19.71 -17.30
N VAL A 69 1.49 -18.82 -16.60
CA VAL A 69 0.95 -18.09 -15.44
C VAL A 69 -0.07 -17.02 -15.90
N ALA A 70 -1.15 -16.87 -15.14
CA ALA A 70 -2.12 -15.79 -15.35
C ALA A 70 -1.66 -14.48 -14.70
N TYR A 71 -2.06 -13.34 -15.26
CA TYR A 71 -1.99 -12.05 -14.59
C TYR A 71 -2.73 -12.14 -13.24
N PRO A 72 -2.17 -11.57 -12.16
CA PRO A 72 -2.92 -11.40 -10.93
C PRO A 72 -4.16 -10.56 -11.20
N ALA A 73 -5.31 -11.17 -10.97
CA ALA A 73 -6.59 -10.55 -11.21
C ALA A 73 -7.49 -10.72 -10.00
N VAL A 74 -8.13 -9.63 -9.59
CA VAL A 74 -9.22 -9.62 -8.62
C VAL A 74 -10.44 -9.01 -9.29
N PHE A 75 -11.53 -9.75 -9.26
CA PHE A 75 -12.84 -9.28 -9.70
C PHE A 75 -13.70 -9.02 -8.46
N ILE A 76 -14.28 -7.82 -8.41
CA ILE A 76 -15.28 -7.50 -7.39
C ILE A 76 -16.63 -7.61 -8.07
N LEU A 77 -17.50 -8.43 -7.49
CA LEU A 77 -18.86 -8.63 -7.94
C LEU A 77 -19.80 -7.93 -6.97
N ASP A 78 -20.89 -7.37 -7.48
CA ASP A 78 -22.00 -6.90 -6.66
C ASP A 78 -22.90 -8.08 -6.20
N GLU A 79 -23.94 -7.77 -5.43
CA GLU A 79 -24.88 -8.77 -4.91
C GLU A 79 -25.67 -9.51 -6.00
N SER A 80 -25.73 -8.97 -7.22
CA SER A 80 -26.36 -9.62 -8.39
C SER A 80 -25.42 -10.58 -9.12
N GLY A 81 -24.14 -10.63 -8.72
CA GLY A 81 -23.10 -11.40 -9.41
C GLY A 81 -22.51 -10.67 -10.63
N THR A 82 -22.80 -9.38 -10.80
CA THR A 82 -22.24 -8.57 -11.88
C THR A 82 -20.88 -8.01 -11.48
N VAL A 83 -19.90 -8.06 -12.37
CA VAL A 83 -18.57 -7.49 -12.13
C VAL A 83 -18.66 -5.97 -12.04
N SER A 84 -18.43 -5.42 -10.85
CA SER A 84 -18.43 -3.98 -10.58
C SER A 84 -17.02 -3.37 -10.68
N GLN A 85 -15.97 -4.16 -10.42
CA GLN A 85 -14.58 -3.74 -10.60
C GLN A 85 -13.71 -4.89 -11.15
N LYS A 86 -12.73 -4.53 -11.98
CA LYS A 86 -11.66 -5.42 -12.46
C LYS A 86 -10.32 -4.83 -12.04
N ARG A 87 -9.52 -5.62 -11.32
CA ARG A 87 -8.21 -5.21 -10.80
C ARG A 87 -7.18 -6.19 -11.30
N ILE A 88 -6.49 -5.84 -12.37
CA ILE A 88 -5.51 -6.69 -13.05
C ILE A 88 -4.15 -5.99 -12.95
N GLN A 89 -3.13 -6.73 -12.54
CA GLN A 89 -1.76 -6.23 -12.41
C GLN A 89 -0.89 -6.84 -13.51
N GLU A 90 -0.10 -6.00 -14.18
CA GLU A 90 0.82 -6.46 -15.23
C GLU A 90 1.97 -7.29 -14.64
N ASN A 91 2.38 -7.00 -13.41
CA ASN A 91 3.42 -7.75 -12.71
C ASN A 91 2.80 -8.82 -11.83
N TYR A 92 3.15 -10.10 -12.04
CA TYR A 92 2.65 -11.21 -11.22
C TYR A 92 2.99 -11.10 -9.73
N ARG A 93 4.04 -10.33 -9.41
CA ARG A 93 4.49 -10.04 -8.06
C ARG A 93 3.74 -8.88 -7.42
N ALA A 94 3.16 -7.97 -8.19
CA ALA A 94 2.35 -6.90 -7.65
C ALA A 94 0.99 -7.45 -7.22
N ARG A 95 0.82 -7.67 -5.92
CA ARG A 95 -0.46 -8.07 -5.33
C ARG A 95 -0.96 -6.97 -4.42
N GLU A 96 -2.21 -6.55 -4.64
CA GLU A 96 -2.89 -5.68 -3.67
C GLU A 96 -3.11 -6.47 -2.38
N GLY A 97 -2.69 -5.89 -1.26
CA GLY A 97 -2.89 -6.50 0.05
C GLY A 97 -4.37 -6.61 0.43
N ALA A 98 -4.67 -7.49 1.39
CA ALA A 98 -6.04 -7.75 1.83
C ALA A 98 -6.78 -6.49 2.32
N CYS A 99 -6.08 -5.53 2.94
CA CYS A 99 -6.68 -4.26 3.39
C CYS A 99 -7.16 -3.40 2.21
N GLN A 100 -6.35 -3.29 1.15
CA GLN A 100 -6.72 -2.53 -0.07
C GLN A 100 -7.96 -3.14 -0.73
N LEU A 101 -8.01 -4.48 -0.82
CA LEU A 101 -9.18 -5.18 -1.37
C LEU A 101 -10.42 -4.97 -0.49
N LEU A 102 -10.25 -5.00 0.83
CA LEU A 102 -11.33 -4.76 1.79
C LEU A 102 -11.91 -3.35 1.68
N GLU A 103 -11.07 -2.34 1.58
CA GLU A 103 -11.52 -0.96 1.37
C GLU A 103 -12.27 -0.82 0.04
N ALA A 104 -11.78 -1.46 -1.03
CA ALA A 104 -12.41 -1.40 -2.34
C ALA A 104 -13.83 -1.97 -2.36
N VAL A 105 -14.10 -3.05 -1.60
CA VAL A 105 -15.42 -3.70 -1.51
C VAL A 105 -16.34 -3.07 -0.46
N THR A 106 -15.79 -2.33 0.51
CA THR A 106 -16.58 -1.66 1.56
C THR A 106 -16.83 -0.18 1.28
N GLY A 107 -16.41 0.32 0.12
CA GLY A 107 -16.56 1.75 -0.23
C GLY A 107 -15.66 2.66 0.59
N GLY A 108 -14.47 2.19 0.97
CA GLY A 108 -13.49 2.95 1.76
C GLY A 108 -13.82 3.01 3.26
N ALA A 109 -14.51 1.99 3.80
CA ALA A 109 -14.70 1.91 5.24
C ALA A 109 -13.33 1.90 5.95
N ASN A 110 -13.19 2.71 7.00
CA ASN A 110 -11.98 2.73 7.82
C ASN A 110 -11.75 1.34 8.43
N LEU A 111 -10.75 0.65 7.94
CA LEU A 111 -10.30 -0.60 8.53
C LEU A 111 -9.61 -0.29 9.86
N GLU A 112 -9.85 -1.13 10.86
CA GLU A 112 -9.13 -1.02 12.13
C GLU A 112 -7.63 -1.14 11.86
N THR A 113 -6.85 -0.26 12.47
CA THR A 113 -5.39 -0.29 12.37
C THR A 113 -4.87 -1.60 12.96
N SER A 114 -4.33 -2.48 12.12
CA SER A 114 -3.67 -3.73 12.56
C SER A 114 -2.15 -3.64 12.61
N GLY A 115 -1.54 -2.58 12.08
CA GLY A 115 -0.10 -2.37 12.11
C GLY A 115 0.42 -1.78 13.42
N SER A 116 1.74 -1.92 13.62
CA SER A 116 2.47 -1.23 14.67
C SER A 116 2.26 0.29 14.52
N VAL A 117 1.70 0.91 15.55
CA VAL A 117 1.49 2.36 15.60
C VAL A 117 2.69 3.00 16.28
N GLN A 118 3.19 4.07 15.68
CA GLN A 118 4.18 4.96 16.26
C GLN A 118 3.59 6.36 16.34
N GLU A 119 3.78 7.03 17.47
CA GLU A 119 3.30 8.39 17.70
C GLU A 119 4.50 9.30 17.98
N LEU A 120 4.38 10.53 17.50
CA LEU A 120 5.39 11.56 17.64
C LEU A 120 4.67 12.88 17.90
N ASP A 121 4.96 13.47 19.06
CA ASP A 121 4.51 14.81 19.40
C ASP A 121 5.62 15.82 19.07
N ALA A 122 5.26 16.81 18.26
CA ALA A 122 6.09 17.98 18.01
C ALA A 122 5.26 19.25 18.30
N PRO A 123 5.90 20.42 18.48
CA PRO A 123 5.17 21.66 18.63
C PRO A 123 4.14 21.87 17.52
N HIS A 124 2.87 21.99 17.90
CA HIS A 124 1.69 22.21 17.04
C HIS A 124 1.37 21.12 16.02
N VAL A 125 2.08 19.99 16.03
CA VAL A 125 1.88 18.89 15.09
C VAL A 125 2.01 17.56 15.83
N ARG A 126 0.92 16.81 15.90
CA ARG A 126 0.92 15.42 16.37
C ARG A 126 0.96 14.50 15.16
N VAL A 127 1.85 13.51 15.17
CA VAL A 127 2.02 12.58 14.06
C VAL A 127 1.71 11.17 14.55
N ARG A 128 0.88 10.45 13.81
CA ARG A 128 0.59 9.04 14.01
C ARG A 128 0.98 8.29 12.74
N THR A 129 1.83 7.28 12.86
CA THR A 129 2.33 6.50 11.74
C THR A 129 2.05 5.02 11.96
N TYR A 130 1.56 4.33 10.93
CA TYR A 130 1.28 2.90 10.99
C TYR A 130 1.26 2.27 9.60
N THR A 131 1.28 0.95 9.54
CA THR A 131 1.11 0.18 8.30
C THR A 131 -0.24 -0.52 8.26
N ASP A 132 -0.67 -0.96 7.07
CA ASP A 132 -1.89 -1.77 6.91
C ASP A 132 -1.91 -3.02 7.84
N SER A 133 -0.74 -3.55 8.17
CA SER A 133 -0.54 -4.77 8.98
C SER A 133 0.82 -4.73 9.68
N ASP A 134 0.93 -5.41 10.83
CA ASP A 134 2.21 -5.65 11.53
C ASP A 134 3.07 -6.70 10.79
N ARG A 135 2.51 -7.29 9.74
CA ARG A 135 3.14 -8.29 8.88
C ARG A 135 3.27 -7.82 7.46
N TYR A 136 4.35 -8.24 6.82
CA TYR A 136 4.52 -8.15 5.37
C TYR A 136 4.36 -9.53 4.73
N VAL A 137 3.68 -9.57 3.59
CA VAL A 137 3.73 -10.72 2.68
C VAL A 137 4.74 -10.37 1.60
N ARG A 138 5.66 -11.30 1.31
CA ARG A 138 6.69 -11.07 0.29
C ARG A 138 6.05 -10.68 -1.03
N TRP A 139 6.57 -9.63 -1.66
CA TRP A 139 6.10 -9.07 -2.93
C TRP A 139 4.70 -8.42 -2.87
N GLU A 140 3.94 -8.57 -1.80
CA GLU A 140 2.65 -7.92 -1.65
C GLU A 140 2.84 -6.41 -1.41
N ARG A 141 2.02 -5.62 -2.09
CA ARG A 141 1.98 -4.17 -1.89
C ARG A 141 1.16 -3.86 -0.65
N THR A 142 1.80 -3.23 0.32
CA THR A 142 1.20 -2.69 1.53
C THR A 142 1.39 -1.17 1.57
N ARG A 143 0.88 -0.49 2.60
CA ARG A 143 0.92 0.97 2.72
C ARG A 143 1.42 1.41 4.09
N LEU A 144 2.20 2.46 4.08
CA LEU A 144 2.51 3.29 5.23
C LEU A 144 1.51 4.46 5.26
N HIS A 145 0.88 4.64 6.40
CA HIS A 145 -0.02 5.73 6.71
C HIS A 145 0.69 6.70 7.64
N VAL A 146 0.73 7.98 7.28
CA VAL A 146 1.20 9.06 8.14
C VAL A 146 0.07 10.06 8.31
N GLU A 147 -0.54 10.05 9.48
CA GLU A 147 -1.57 11.00 9.89
C GLU A 147 -0.92 12.15 10.67
N LEU A 148 -1.26 13.38 10.33
CA LEU A 148 -0.84 14.57 11.07
C LEU A 148 -2.09 15.29 11.58
N ASP A 149 -2.08 15.69 12.84
CA ASP A 149 -3.06 16.59 13.44
C ASP A 149 -2.36 17.90 13.80
N ILE A 150 -2.69 18.95 13.05
CA ILE A 150 -2.09 20.27 13.17
C ILE A 150 -3.02 21.15 14.02
N ASP A 151 -2.47 21.79 15.05
CA ASP A 151 -3.24 22.65 15.94
C ASP A 151 -3.90 23.82 15.16
N PRO A 152 -5.10 24.29 15.58
CA PRO A 152 -5.76 25.42 14.92
C PRO A 152 -4.86 26.67 14.88
N GLY A 153 -4.88 27.37 13.73
CA GLY A 153 -4.05 28.56 13.49
C GLY A 153 -2.63 28.24 12.99
N TRP A 154 -2.28 26.95 12.88
CA TRP A 154 -1.02 26.48 12.33
C TRP A 154 -1.22 25.74 11.02
N HIS A 155 -0.17 25.77 10.20
CA HIS A 155 -0.10 25.08 8.92
C HIS A 155 1.29 24.52 8.67
N VAL A 156 1.38 23.52 7.78
CA VAL A 156 2.64 23.03 7.25
C VAL A 156 2.73 23.33 5.75
N TYR A 157 3.95 23.55 5.24
CA TYR A 157 4.13 23.74 3.81
C TYR A 157 3.87 22.45 3.03
N GLY A 158 3.08 22.55 1.98
CA GLY A 158 2.88 21.52 0.97
C GLY A 158 3.66 21.84 -0.31
N ARG A 159 3.70 20.88 -1.24
CA ARG A 159 4.43 21.03 -2.51
C ARG A 159 3.55 21.61 -3.62
N PRO A 160 4.11 22.43 -4.54
CA PRO A 160 5.48 22.93 -4.55
C PRO A 160 5.73 23.98 -3.45
N THR A 161 6.99 24.06 -3.00
CA THR A 161 7.42 24.96 -1.91
C THR A 161 8.66 25.75 -2.34
N PRO A 162 8.74 27.07 -2.06
CA PRO A 162 9.91 27.88 -2.37
C PRO A 162 11.19 27.39 -1.66
N LYS A 163 12.35 27.73 -2.23
CA LYS A 163 13.65 27.38 -1.65
C LYS A 163 13.83 28.06 -0.29
N GLY A 164 14.37 27.33 0.69
CA GLY A 164 14.61 27.83 2.05
C GLY A 164 13.51 27.45 3.05
N TYR A 165 12.41 26.85 2.57
CA TYR A 165 11.33 26.33 3.40
C TYR A 165 11.27 24.80 3.28
N THR A 166 10.80 24.14 4.34
CA THR A 166 10.73 22.67 4.39
C THR A 166 9.28 22.20 4.25
N PRO A 167 8.90 21.57 3.12
CA PRO A 167 7.57 20.97 3.00
C PRO A 167 7.40 19.76 3.91
N LEU A 168 6.15 19.38 4.13
CA LEU A 168 5.81 18.02 4.54
C LEU A 168 6.37 17.02 3.52
N LEU A 169 7.31 16.21 3.95
CA LEU A 169 7.95 15.16 3.18
C LEU A 169 8.05 13.91 4.05
N VAL A 170 7.49 12.82 3.53
CA VAL A 170 7.53 11.46 4.08
C VAL A 170 8.31 10.58 3.11
N GLU A 171 9.35 9.92 3.62
CA GLU A 171 10.21 9.02 2.87
C GLU A 171 10.47 7.75 3.67
N ILE A 172 10.66 6.63 2.98
CA ILE A 172 11.18 5.40 3.57
C ILE A 172 12.60 5.23 3.07
N ASP A 173 13.53 4.95 3.97
CA ASP A 173 14.92 4.73 3.62
C ASP A 173 15.06 3.56 2.67
N ALA A 174 15.87 3.74 1.63
CA ALA A 174 16.15 2.67 0.69
C ALA A 174 16.91 1.54 1.40
N GLU A 175 16.35 0.33 1.33
CA GLU A 175 16.95 -0.90 1.85
C GLU A 175 16.90 -2.00 0.80
N GLU A 176 17.76 -3.02 0.96
CA GLU A 176 17.73 -4.19 0.10
C GLU A 176 16.35 -4.86 0.14
N GLY A 177 15.79 -5.09 -1.05
CA GLY A 177 14.47 -5.70 -1.22
C GLY A 177 13.31 -4.74 -0.96
N LEU A 178 13.52 -3.47 -0.63
CA LEU A 178 12.41 -2.52 -0.48
C LEU A 178 12.10 -1.83 -1.80
N ALA A 179 10.84 -1.93 -2.26
CA ALA A 179 10.32 -1.15 -3.37
C ALA A 179 9.30 -0.14 -2.84
N VAL A 180 9.59 1.16 -2.98
CA VAL A 180 8.72 2.25 -2.53
C VAL A 180 8.02 2.87 -3.74
N GLY A 181 6.70 3.01 -3.66
CA GLY A 181 5.89 3.64 -4.70
C GLY A 181 5.77 5.16 -4.51
N GLN A 182 4.96 5.80 -5.36
CA GLN A 182 4.70 7.22 -5.25
C GLN A 182 3.78 7.52 -4.07
N SER A 183 4.17 8.45 -3.21
CA SER A 183 3.34 8.91 -2.11
C SER A 183 2.14 9.72 -2.59
N GLU A 184 1.00 9.53 -1.95
CA GLU A 184 -0.21 10.32 -2.11
C GLU A 184 -0.31 11.32 -0.96
N TYR A 185 -0.27 12.61 -1.30
CA TYR A 185 -0.39 13.71 -0.34
C TYR A 185 -1.78 14.33 -0.42
N PRO A 186 -2.29 14.90 0.69
CA PRO A 186 -3.56 15.60 0.66
C PRO A 186 -3.50 16.85 -0.23
N PRO A 187 -4.64 17.36 -0.71
CA PRO A 187 -4.70 18.62 -1.43
C PRO A 187 -4.15 19.77 -0.59
N VAL A 188 -3.46 20.69 -1.25
CA VAL A 188 -2.88 21.90 -0.64
C VAL A 188 -3.70 23.13 -1.00
N ARG A 189 -3.70 24.14 -0.13
CA ARG A 189 -4.29 25.46 -0.43
C ARG A 189 -3.20 26.48 -0.73
N PRO A 190 -3.37 27.34 -1.76
CA PRO A 190 -2.50 28.49 -1.94
C PRO A 190 -2.53 29.40 -0.70
N PHE A 191 -1.38 29.94 -0.35
CA PHE A 191 -1.19 30.84 0.78
C PHE A 191 -0.18 31.92 0.44
N ARG A 192 -0.41 33.12 0.96
CA ARG A 192 0.49 34.26 0.81
C ARG A 192 0.74 34.86 2.17
N VAL A 193 1.99 35.20 2.40
CA VAL A 193 2.43 35.92 3.59
C VAL A 193 2.61 37.37 3.16
N GLU A 194 2.05 38.30 3.94
CA GLU A 194 2.21 39.72 3.67
C GLU A 194 3.69 40.11 3.80
N GLY A 195 4.23 40.79 2.78
CA GLY A 195 5.64 41.18 2.74
C GLY A 195 6.59 40.16 2.12
N LEU A 196 6.09 39.02 1.64
CA LEU A 196 6.84 38.05 0.83
C LEU A 196 6.26 37.99 -0.59
N ASP A 197 7.14 37.95 -1.59
CA ASP A 197 6.75 37.84 -3.00
C ASP A 197 6.49 36.37 -3.40
N GLU A 198 6.95 35.43 -2.58
CA GLU A 198 6.80 34.00 -2.80
C GLU A 198 5.34 33.53 -2.66
N ALA A 199 4.97 32.59 -3.52
CA ALA A 199 3.70 31.86 -3.40
C ALA A 199 3.93 30.56 -2.62
N PHE A 200 3.11 30.35 -1.60
CA PHE A 200 3.16 29.14 -0.77
C PHE A 200 1.95 28.25 -1.05
N ASN A 201 2.14 26.96 -0.78
CA ASN A 201 1.07 26.00 -0.65
C ASN A 201 1.13 25.44 0.76
N VAL A 202 -0.01 25.39 1.44
CA VAL A 202 -0.05 24.97 2.84
C VAL A 202 -1.15 23.94 3.06
N SER A 203 -1.03 23.19 4.14
CA SER A 203 -2.00 22.20 4.59
C SER A 203 -2.27 22.42 6.09
N GLU A 204 -3.52 22.24 6.49
CA GLU A 204 -4.03 22.57 7.84
C GLU A 204 -4.95 21.47 8.35
N GLY A 205 -5.12 21.42 9.67
CA GLY A 205 -5.99 20.46 10.33
C GLY A 205 -5.44 19.04 10.23
N ARG A 206 -6.31 18.08 9.87
CA ARG A 206 -5.96 16.67 9.79
C ARG A 206 -5.53 16.28 8.38
N LEU A 207 -4.30 15.79 8.26
CA LEU A 207 -3.68 15.36 7.02
C LEU A 207 -3.44 13.86 7.07
N HIS A 208 -3.53 13.21 5.91
CA HIS A 208 -3.20 11.80 5.76
C HIS A 208 -2.35 11.64 4.50
N VAL A 209 -1.08 11.26 4.70
CA VAL A 209 -0.15 10.90 3.63
C VAL A 209 -0.10 9.37 3.54
N LEU A 210 -0.28 8.85 2.34
CA LEU A 210 -0.26 7.42 2.07
C LEU A 210 0.96 7.09 1.20
N LEU A 211 1.78 6.13 1.63
CA LEU A 211 2.97 5.73 0.90
C LEU A 211 2.96 4.21 0.66
N PRO A 212 2.67 3.77 -0.58
CA PRO A 212 2.70 2.34 -0.91
C PRO A 212 4.13 1.82 -0.96
N PHE A 213 4.35 0.59 -0.49
CA PHE A 213 5.62 -0.11 -0.59
C PHE A 213 5.43 -1.63 -0.66
N ALA A 214 6.49 -2.35 -1.06
CA ALA A 214 6.53 -3.81 -1.05
C ALA A 214 7.92 -4.31 -0.60
N LEU A 215 7.94 -5.44 0.11
CA LEU A 215 9.16 -6.12 0.55
C LEU A 215 9.43 -7.36 -0.32
N ASN A 216 10.46 -7.23 -1.14
CA ASN A 216 10.94 -8.13 -2.17
C ASN A 216 12.16 -8.90 -1.67
N VAL A 217 12.01 -9.56 -0.53
CA VAL A 217 13.09 -10.26 0.17
C VAL A 217 13.02 -11.78 -0.03
N ALA A 218 14.11 -12.47 0.30
CA ALA A 218 14.15 -13.93 0.32
C ALA A 218 13.16 -14.51 1.34
N ALA A 219 12.85 -15.80 1.20
CA ALA A 219 12.02 -16.49 2.18
C ALA A 219 12.71 -16.59 3.54
N GLU A 220 11.92 -16.52 4.62
CA GLU A 220 12.40 -16.70 6.00
C GLU A 220 13.40 -15.61 6.41
N THR A 221 13.29 -14.42 5.81
CA THR A 221 14.07 -13.24 6.22
C THR A 221 13.65 -12.77 7.63
N GLY A 222 12.41 -13.06 8.04
CA GLY A 222 11.95 -12.83 9.41
C GLY A 222 11.54 -11.38 9.68
N GLU A 223 11.95 -10.84 10.83
CA GLU A 223 11.63 -9.46 11.21
C GLU A 223 12.41 -8.45 10.35
N ARG A 224 11.75 -7.36 9.95
CA ARG A 224 12.33 -6.22 9.26
C ARG A 224 11.96 -4.94 9.99
N THR A 225 12.85 -3.96 9.96
CA THR A 225 12.56 -2.61 10.46
C THR A 225 12.51 -1.66 9.27
N LEU A 226 11.39 -0.95 9.11
CA LEU A 226 11.29 0.16 8.18
C LEU A 226 11.74 1.44 8.86
N THR A 227 12.70 2.14 8.28
CA THR A 227 13.12 3.48 8.73
C THR A 227 12.38 4.54 7.92
N VAL A 228 11.51 5.30 8.57
CA VAL A 228 10.67 6.34 7.98
C VAL A 228 11.21 7.71 8.39
N ARG A 229 11.50 8.56 7.41
CA ARG A 229 11.86 9.97 7.62
C ARG A 229 10.66 10.86 7.34
N ILE A 230 10.33 11.71 8.31
CA ILE A 230 9.25 12.68 8.20
C ILE A 230 9.82 14.05 8.52
N SER A 231 9.71 14.98 7.58
CA SER A 231 10.15 16.36 7.77
C SER A 231 9.04 17.33 7.40
N TRP A 232 9.00 18.46 8.10
CA TRP A 232 8.07 19.55 7.84
C TRP A 232 8.55 20.82 8.51
N GLN A 233 7.96 21.95 8.13
CA GLN A 233 8.05 23.20 8.86
C GLN A 233 6.64 23.69 9.17
N ALA A 234 6.37 23.93 10.45
CA ALA A 234 5.11 24.45 10.93
C ALA A 234 5.20 25.98 11.11
N CYS A 235 4.20 26.69 10.62
CA CYS A 235 4.08 28.14 10.71
C CYS A 235 2.66 28.53 11.09
N SER A 236 2.52 29.71 11.70
CA SER A 236 1.25 30.42 11.87
C SER A 236 1.24 31.66 10.96
N GLU A 237 0.32 32.60 11.19
CA GLU A 237 0.29 33.87 10.46
C GLU A 237 1.47 34.80 10.76
N SER A 238 2.10 34.64 11.94
CA SER A 238 3.13 35.59 12.42
C SER A 238 4.46 34.94 12.79
N GLU A 239 4.52 33.62 12.90
CA GLU A 239 5.73 32.91 13.29
C GLU A 239 5.93 31.64 12.46
N CYS A 240 7.19 31.29 12.23
CA CYS A 240 7.59 30.02 11.65
C CYS A 240 8.58 29.34 12.57
N LEU A 241 8.32 28.07 12.88
CA LEU A 241 9.23 27.25 13.65
C LEU A 241 10.42 26.80 12.80
N MET A 242 11.45 26.32 13.48
CA MET A 242 12.54 25.60 12.82
C MET A 242 12.02 24.31 12.19
N PRO A 243 12.56 23.89 11.03
CA PRO A 243 12.20 22.62 10.42
C PRO A 243 12.35 21.45 11.40
N ALA A 244 11.30 20.65 11.50
CA ALA A 244 11.33 19.38 12.22
C ALA A 244 11.78 18.27 11.26
N MET A 245 12.70 17.43 11.72
CA MET A 245 13.17 16.25 11.00
C MET A 245 13.16 15.08 11.96
N ASN A 246 12.31 14.11 11.67
CA ASN A 246 12.05 12.99 12.57
C ASN A 246 12.30 11.67 11.85
N VAL A 247 12.76 10.70 12.62
CA VAL A 247 13.01 9.34 12.16
C VAL A 247 12.18 8.41 13.02
N ILE A 248 11.33 7.62 12.39
CA ILE A 248 10.47 6.63 13.03
C ILE A 248 10.88 5.25 12.53
N GLN A 249 10.89 4.26 13.42
CA GLN A 249 11.18 2.87 13.07
C GLN A 249 9.93 2.03 13.28
N ILE A 250 9.56 1.26 12.27
CA ILE A 250 8.39 0.37 12.30
C ILE A 250 8.85 -1.06 12.08
N ALA A 251 8.65 -1.91 13.07
CA ALA A 251 8.91 -3.34 12.94
C ALA A 251 7.77 -4.02 12.18
N LEU A 252 8.14 -4.87 11.23
CA LEU A 252 7.26 -5.74 10.45
C LEU A 252 7.75 -7.17 10.52
N GLN A 253 6.82 -8.11 10.71
CA GLN A 253 7.11 -9.54 10.71
C GLN A 253 6.81 -10.16 9.35
N GLU A 254 7.62 -11.09 8.89
CA GLU A 254 7.22 -11.91 7.74
C GLU A 254 5.94 -12.68 8.08
N ALA A 255 4.93 -12.58 7.22
CA ALA A 255 3.76 -13.42 7.32
C ALA A 255 4.17 -14.90 7.17
N PRO A 256 3.58 -15.81 7.97
CA PRO A 256 3.87 -17.23 7.81
C PRO A 256 3.56 -17.69 6.38
N PRO A 257 4.24 -18.72 5.87
CA PRO A 257 3.96 -19.26 4.54
C PRO A 257 2.48 -19.68 4.46
N GLY A 258 1.69 -18.93 3.68
CA GLY A 258 0.31 -19.25 3.34
C GLY A 258 0.21 -20.47 2.46
#